data_AF-A0A0M5IIN9-F1
#
_entry.id   AF-A0A0M5IIN9-F1
#
_cell.length_a   1.000
_cell.length_b   1.000
_cell.length_c   1.000
_cell.angle_alpha   90.00
_cell.angle_beta   90.00
_cell.angle_gamma   90.00
#
_symmetry.space_group_name_H-M   'P 1'
#
loop_
_entity.id
_entity.type
_entity.pdbx_description
1 polymer ?
#
loop_
_entity_poly.entity_id
_entity_poly.type
_entity_poly.pdbx_seq_one_letter_code
_entity_poly.pdbx_strand_id
1 'polypeptide(L)'
;MPKTGSLDKGDISNVRDSYDRLIAVECKNTTTISLPQWEREAHTEATNYQAHTGITIHKRHGTTAPGSQWVTMTVDDLIKLISHK
;
A
#
# COMPACT_ATOMS: atom_id res chain seq x y z
N MET A 1 -15.30 -6.27 -5.15
CA MET A 1 -14.44 -7.33 -4.57
C MET A 1 -13.08 -7.21 -5.26
N PRO A 2 -11.96 -7.13 -4.53
CA PRO A 2 -10.64 -7.20 -5.15
C PRO A 2 -10.57 -8.53 -5.89
N LYS A 3 -10.40 -8.48 -7.21
CA LYS A 3 -10.29 -9.67 -8.04
C LYS A 3 -8.81 -9.95 -8.19
N THR A 4 -8.31 -10.93 -7.45
CA THR A 4 -6.99 -11.53 -7.68
C THR A 4 -6.80 -11.80 -9.17
N GLY A 5 -5.71 -11.29 -9.77
CA GLY A 5 -5.41 -11.41 -11.19
C GLY A 5 -4.82 -10.12 -11.77
N SER A 6 -4.73 -10.00 -13.10
CA SER A 6 -4.13 -8.83 -13.78
C SER A 6 -4.84 -7.48 -13.52
N LEU A 7 -5.98 -7.50 -12.82
CA LEU A 7 -6.77 -6.33 -12.46
C LEU A 7 -6.83 -6.12 -10.94
N ASP A 8 -5.85 -6.66 -10.20
CA ASP A 8 -5.77 -6.43 -8.76
C ASP A 8 -5.58 -4.95 -8.45
N LYS A 9 -6.27 -4.48 -7.40
CA LYS A 9 -6.34 -3.06 -6.98
C LYS A 9 -5.87 -2.87 -5.53
N GLY A 10 -5.38 -3.94 -4.92
CA GLY A 10 -4.96 -3.98 -3.52
C GLY A 10 -6.05 -4.46 -2.57
N ASP A 11 -5.65 -4.65 -1.32
CA ASP A 11 -6.41 -5.34 -0.28
C ASP A 11 -7.43 -4.44 0.45
N ILE A 12 -7.15 -3.13 0.56
CA ILE A 12 -8.03 -2.18 1.28
C ILE A 12 -8.59 -1.13 0.32
N SER A 13 -9.91 -1.12 0.14
CA SER A 13 -10.60 -0.20 -0.74
C SER A 13 -10.81 1.20 -0.14
N ASN A 14 -10.80 2.23 -1.00
CA ASN A 14 -11.16 3.62 -0.66
C ASN A 14 -10.30 4.24 0.46
N VAL A 15 -9.03 3.86 0.56
CA VAL A 15 -8.05 4.56 1.40
C VAL A 15 -7.63 5.83 0.68
N ARG A 16 -7.60 6.95 1.42
CA ARG A 16 -7.28 8.26 0.87
C ARG A 16 -6.33 9.02 1.78
N ASP A 17 -5.48 9.85 1.20
CA ASP A 17 -4.63 10.76 1.97
C ASP A 17 -5.40 12.00 2.45
N SER A 18 -4.69 12.91 3.13
CA SER A 18 -5.23 14.17 3.65
C SER A 18 -5.71 15.14 2.57
N TYR A 19 -5.48 14.85 1.28
CA TYR A 19 -5.93 15.65 0.15
C TYR A 19 -6.98 14.91 -0.69
N ASP A 20 -7.63 13.90 -0.12
CA ASP A 20 -8.68 13.09 -0.76
C ASP A 20 -8.20 12.30 -1.99
N ARG A 21 -6.89 12.08 -2.15
CA ARG A 21 -6.33 11.29 -3.26
C ARG A 21 -6.30 9.82 -2.90
N LEU A 22 -6.70 8.97 -3.83
CA LEU A 22 -6.79 7.53 -3.63
C LEU A 22 -5.41 6.89 -3.43
N ILE A 23 -5.33 5.90 -2.52
CA ILE A 23 -4.13 5.10 -2.24
C ILE A 23 -4.47 3.62 -2.44
N ALA A 24 -3.63 2.89 -3.17
CA ALA A 24 -3.67 1.42 -3.19
C ALA A 24 -2.89 0.86 -2.00
N VAL A 25 -3.44 -0.15 -1.33
CA VAL A 25 -2.86 -0.71 -0.11
C VAL A 25 -2.71 -2.21 -0.27
N GLU A 26 -1.47 -2.68 -0.18
CA GLU A 26 -1.14 -4.10 -0.18
C GLU A 26 -0.79 -4.57 1.23
N CYS A 27 -1.40 -5.65 1.71
CA CYS A 27 -1.21 -6.18 3.05
C CYS A 27 -0.35 -7.45 3.05
N LYS A 28 0.74 -7.45 3.82
CA LYS A 28 1.64 -8.61 3.94
C LYS A 28 1.69 -9.16 5.35
N ASN A 29 1.62 -10.49 5.44
CA ASN A 29 1.89 -11.25 6.65
C ASN A 29 2.81 -12.41 6.29
N THR A 30 4.12 -12.15 6.31
CA THR A 30 5.16 -13.10 5.91
C THR A 30 6.23 -13.21 6.99
N THR A 31 6.99 -14.30 6.96
CA THR A 31 8.16 -14.50 7.83
C THR A 31 9.40 -13.76 7.32
N THR A 32 9.55 -13.68 6.01
CA THR A 32 10.67 -12.99 5.35
C THR A 32 10.17 -11.71 4.69
N ILE A 33 10.89 -10.61 4.95
CA ILE A 33 10.62 -9.31 4.33
C ILE A 33 11.15 -9.30 2.91
N SER A 34 10.30 -8.95 1.93
CA SER A 34 10.65 -8.82 0.51
C SER A 34 10.19 -7.48 -0.05
N LEU A 35 10.74 -6.37 0.49
CA LEU A 35 10.33 -5.01 0.13
C LEU A 35 10.36 -4.74 -1.39
N PRO A 36 11.38 -5.17 -2.17
CA PRO A 36 11.40 -4.90 -3.61
C PRO A 36 10.26 -5.59 -4.36
N GLN A 37 9.79 -6.74 -3.91
CA GLN A 37 8.65 -7.41 -4.53
C GLN A 37 7.36 -6.69 -4.18
N TRP A 38 7.15 -6.39 -2.91
CA TRP A 38 5.91 -5.79 -2.42
C TRP A 38 5.71 -4.37 -2.94
N GLU A 39 6.80 -3.62 -3.13
CA GLU A 39 6.77 -2.30 -3.74
C GLU A 39 6.27 -2.35 -5.19
N ARG A 40 6.80 -3.28 -6.01
CA ARG A 40 6.33 -3.48 -7.39
C ARG A 40 4.87 -3.90 -7.46
N GLU A 41 4.43 -4.76 -6.55
CA GLU A 41 3.04 -5.20 -6.44
C GLU A 41 2.13 -4.00 -6.10
N ALA A 42 2.45 -3.25 -5.04
CA ALA A 42 1.68 -2.08 -4.63
C ALA A 42 1.62 -0.98 -5.72
N HIS A 43 2.69 -0.77 -6.48
CA HIS A 43 2.70 0.17 -7.62
C HIS A 43 1.88 -0.33 -8.81
N THR A 44 1.90 -1.64 -9.08
CA THR A 44 1.05 -2.26 -10.12
C THR A 44 -0.42 -2.09 -9.75
N GLU A 45 -0.77 -2.36 -8.50
CA GLU A 45 -2.12 -2.17 -7.98
C GLU A 45 -2.55 -0.70 -7.97
N ALA A 46 -1.65 0.23 -7.61
CA ALA A 46 -1.92 1.66 -7.72
C ALA A 46 -2.27 2.07 -9.14
N THR A 47 -1.53 1.55 -10.13
CA THR A 47 -1.81 1.76 -11.55
C THR A 47 -3.19 1.22 -11.93
N ASN A 48 -3.50 -0.02 -11.55
CA ASN A 48 -4.79 -0.66 -11.81
C ASN A 48 -5.96 0.03 -11.11
N TYR A 49 -5.73 0.59 -9.92
CA TYR A 49 -6.73 1.29 -9.14
C TYR A 49 -6.86 2.77 -9.51
N GLN A 50 -5.99 3.28 -10.39
CA GLN A 50 -5.87 4.71 -10.68
C GLN A 50 -5.64 5.54 -9.41
N ALA A 51 -4.86 4.99 -8.48
CA ALA A 51 -4.47 5.61 -7.24
C ALA A 51 -3.27 6.55 -7.43
N HIS A 52 -3.13 7.52 -6.53
CA HIS A 52 -2.02 8.48 -6.52
C HIS A 52 -0.68 7.82 -6.18
N THR A 53 -0.71 6.80 -5.30
CA THR A 53 0.44 5.94 -4.99
C THR A 53 -0.05 4.60 -4.40
N GLY A 54 0.85 3.63 -4.28
CA GLY A 54 0.66 2.35 -3.61
C GLY A 54 1.56 2.24 -2.39
N ILE A 55 1.03 1.68 -1.30
CA ILE A 55 1.78 1.46 -0.06
C ILE A 55 1.64 0.01 0.42
N THR A 56 2.63 -0.47 1.17
CA THR A 56 2.54 -1.78 1.82
C THR A 56 2.31 -1.62 3.32
N ILE A 57 1.29 -2.29 3.86
CA ILE A 57 1.11 -2.51 5.30
C ILE A 57 1.57 -3.94 5.59
N HIS A 58 2.47 -4.13 6.56
CA HIS A 58 2.93 -5.47 6.91
C HIS A 58 2.97 -5.72 8.42
N LYS A 59 2.80 -7.01 8.75
CA LYS A 59 2.63 -7.43 10.14
C LYS A 59 3.86 -7.10 10.98
N ARG A 60 3.64 -6.37 12.08
CA ARG A 60 4.65 -6.16 13.13
C ARG A 60 4.59 -7.31 14.13
N HIS A 61 5.69 -8.02 14.28
CA HIS A 61 5.80 -9.10 15.26
C HIS A 61 5.51 -8.58 16.69
N GLY A 62 4.75 -9.35 17.46
CA GLY A 62 4.41 -9.02 18.85
C GLY A 62 3.20 -8.10 19.05
N THR A 63 2.48 -7.70 17.99
CA THR A 63 1.23 -6.92 18.14
C THR A 63 0.16 -7.32 17.12
N THR A 64 -1.10 -7.29 17.54
CA THR A 64 -2.28 -7.44 16.69
C THR A 64 -3.04 -6.12 16.52
N ALA A 65 -2.62 -5.05 17.19
CA ALA A 65 -3.27 -3.75 17.11
C ALA A 65 -3.10 -3.19 15.67
N PRO A 66 -4.19 -2.86 14.94
CA PRO A 66 -4.09 -2.42 13.55
C PRO A 66 -3.24 -1.15 13.38
N GLY A 67 -3.39 -0.17 14.27
CA GLY A 67 -2.61 1.08 14.23
C GLY A 67 -1.13 0.93 14.61
N SER A 68 -0.68 -0.27 14.98
CA SER A 68 0.72 -0.54 15.34
C SER A 68 1.47 -1.37 14.30
N GLN A 69 0.85 -1.70 13.17
CA GLN A 69 1.50 -2.43 12.08
C GLN A 69 2.49 -1.53 11.33
N TRP A 70 3.39 -2.14 10.56
CA TRP A 70 4.36 -1.38 9.78
C TRP A 70 3.73 -0.88 8.49
N VAL A 71 4.10 0.33 8.10
CA VAL A 71 3.87 0.86 6.76
C VAL A 71 5.23 1.04 6.09
N THR A 72 5.37 0.59 4.86
CA THR A 72 6.61 0.74 4.10
C THR A 72 6.31 1.19 2.68
N MET A 73 7.13 2.11 2.19
CA MET A 73 7.03 2.76 0.88
C MET A 73 8.39 3.35 0.52
N THR A 74 8.55 3.78 -0.73
CA THR A 74 9.74 4.54 -1.15
C THR A 74 9.67 5.98 -0.62
N VAL A 75 10.79 6.70 -0.65
CA VAL A 75 10.81 8.13 -0.31
C VAL A 75 9.96 8.94 -1.30
N ASP A 76 9.96 8.59 -2.58
CA ASP A 76 9.16 9.28 -3.60
C ASP A 76 7.65 9.13 -3.33
N ASP A 77 7.21 7.96 -2.87
CA ASP A 77 5.82 7.73 -2.48
C ASP A 77 5.45 8.54 -1.23
N LEU A 78 6.35 8.65 -0.25
CA LEU A 78 6.16 9.54 0.89
C LEU A 78 6.02 11.00 0.43
N ILE A 79 6.91 11.46 -0.46
CA ILE A 79 6.85 12.81 -1.03
C ILE A 79 5.51 13.03 -1.74
N LYS A 80 5.05 12.07 -2.55
CA LYS A 80 3.74 12.11 -3.22
C LYS A 80 2.62 12.29 -2.20
N LEU A 81 2.66 11.58 -1.06
CA LEU A 81 1.62 11.65 -0.02
C LEU A 81 1.58 12.99 0.70
N ILE A 82 2.73 13.54 1.09
CA ILE A 82 2.77 14.73 1.94
C ILE A 82 2.74 16.04 1.16
N SER A 83 3.19 16.02 -0.10
CA SER A 83 3.22 17.23 -0.93
C SER A 83 1.84 17.54 -1.49
N HIS A 84 1.42 18.80 -1.31
CA HIS A 84 0.42 19.41 -2.18
C HIS A 84 1.03 19.51 -3.58
N LYS A 85 0.25 19.16 -4.61
CA LYS A 85 0.65 19.15 -6.03
C LYS A 85 1.54 20.33 -6.42
#